data_AF-A0A370TYV3-F1
#
_entry.id   AF-A0A370TYV3-F1
#
_cell.length_a   1.000
_cell.length_b   1.000
_cell.length_c   1.000
_cell.angle_alpha   90.00
_cell.angle_beta   90.00
_cell.angle_gamma   90.00
#
_symmetry.space_group_name_H-M   'P 1'
#
loop_
_entity.id
_entity.type
_entity.pdbx_description
1 polymer ?
#
loop_
_entity_poly.entity_id
_entity_poly.type
_entity_poly.pdbx_seq_one_letter_code
_entity_poly.pdbx_strand_id
1 'polypeptide(L)'
;MSQMMGILPILLELASELQKQKFSRQLADIYINLKQHSFPELGRLQLSPSGAPEVGPAFFDYDCNGAILPFGPFNNSNDYYTTLIERRIQRIKDGEIATSAPADLYLVYMTLLHHLPSNDSGPFFLRHIDSRDSNFLVDDEYNITGIIDWELATITSKVSAFQSPLLMYDLGRAVSDNELSMIVAQKMHFRVDICIEADPHNRENFVSVFTGWWKAAYGMEIFDWSVWRKEAMIEYGDGGLLEI
;
A
#
# COMPACT_ATOMS: atom_id res chain seq x y z
N MET A 1 23.10 36.96 13.69
CA MET A 1 22.53 36.16 12.59
C MET A 1 21.43 35.32 13.20
N SER A 2 20.16 35.59 12.88
CA SER A 2 19.07 34.75 13.36
C SER A 2 19.14 33.44 12.58
N GLN A 3 19.31 32.32 13.28
CA GLN A 3 18.93 31.03 12.71
C GLN A 3 17.45 31.13 12.38
N MET A 4 17.05 30.84 11.14
CA MET A 4 15.65 30.51 10.89
C MET A 4 15.33 29.31 11.79
N MET A 5 14.47 29.50 12.80
CA MET A 5 13.74 28.40 13.42
C MET A 5 12.93 27.76 12.31
N GLY A 6 13.47 26.70 11.73
CA GLY A 6 12.99 26.13 10.48
C GLY A 6 12.14 24.92 10.75
N ILE A 7 10.83 25.02 10.56
CA ILE A 7 9.99 23.84 10.39
C ILE A 7 10.47 23.17 9.09
N LEU A 8 11.05 21.98 9.20
CA LEU A 8 11.64 21.26 8.08
C LEU A 8 11.18 19.80 8.07
N PRO A 9 11.16 19.14 6.89
CA PRO A 9 11.01 17.69 6.84
C PRO A 9 12.08 16.99 7.69
N ILE A 10 11.69 15.93 8.38
CA ILE A 10 12.61 15.16 9.23
C ILE A 10 13.69 14.50 8.37
N LEU A 11 14.93 14.53 8.87
CA LEU A 11 16.05 13.75 8.32
C LEU A 11 16.39 12.63 9.31
N LEU A 12 15.60 11.56 9.32
CA LEU A 12 15.68 10.53 10.36
C LEU A 12 17.05 9.83 10.40
N GLU A 13 17.71 9.67 9.25
CA GLU A 13 19.06 9.11 9.14
C GLU A 13 20.11 9.90 9.93
N LEU A 14 19.93 11.23 10.02
CA LEU A 14 20.84 12.13 10.73
C LEU A 14 20.44 12.33 12.20
N ALA A 15 19.29 11.81 12.60
CA ALA A 15 18.78 11.94 13.96
C ALA A 15 19.56 11.02 14.92
N SER A 16 19.85 11.53 16.11
CA SER A 16 20.33 10.70 17.22
C SER A 16 19.26 9.70 17.68
N GLU A 17 19.66 8.63 18.36
CA GLU A 17 18.73 7.63 18.90
C GLU A 17 17.68 8.25 19.85
N LEU A 18 18.05 9.27 20.63
CA LEU A 18 17.11 9.97 21.50
C LEU A 18 16.06 10.75 20.68
N GLN A 19 16.47 11.39 19.59
CA GLN A 19 15.57 12.10 18.67
C GLN A 19 14.62 11.12 17.96
N LYS A 20 15.13 9.98 17.47
CA LYS A 20 14.31 8.91 16.88
C LYS A 20 13.28 8.38 17.88
N GLN A 21 13.69 8.11 19.13
CA GLN A 21 12.77 7.67 20.18
C GLN A 21 11.69 8.71 20.48
N LYS A 22 12.06 10.00 20.54
CA LYS A 22 11.13 11.11 20.74
C LYS A 22 10.12 11.21 19.60
N PHE A 23 10.58 11.11 18.35
CA PHE A 23 9.73 11.10 17.17
C PHE A 23 8.75 9.92 17.19
N SER A 24 9.25 8.70 17.40
CA SER A 24 8.41 7.48 17.44
C SER A 24 7.32 7.55 18.52
N ARG A 25 7.62 8.14 19.69
CA ARG A 25 6.63 8.33 20.75
C ARG A 25 5.53 9.30 20.33
N GLN A 26 5.89 10.45 19.77
CA GLN A 26 4.91 11.42 19.28
C GLN A 26 4.04 10.84 18.15
N LEU A 27 4.64 10.08 17.24
CA LEU A 27 3.88 9.43 16.18
C LEU A 27 2.89 8.40 16.74
N ALA A 28 3.29 7.63 17.77
CA ALA A 28 2.39 6.72 18.46
C ALA A 28 1.22 7.47 19.12
N ASP A 29 1.47 8.63 19.74
CA ASP A 29 0.43 9.48 20.33
C ASP A 29 -0.55 10.02 19.26
N ILE A 30 -0.03 10.40 18.09
CA ILE A 30 -0.84 10.80 16.93
C ILE A 30 -1.71 9.63 16.44
N TYR A 31 -1.15 8.43 16.30
CA TYR A 31 -1.90 7.24 15.91
C TYR A 31 -2.99 6.88 16.93
N ILE A 32 -2.73 7.03 18.23
CA ILE A 32 -3.73 6.84 19.28
C ILE A 32 -4.88 7.84 19.13
N ASN A 33 -4.60 9.09 18.76
CA ASN A 33 -5.60 10.11 18.47
C ASN A 33 -6.42 9.74 17.22
N LEU A 34 -5.76 9.46 16.10
CA LEU A 34 -6.42 9.07 14.83
C LEU A 34 -7.33 7.83 15.03
N LYS A 35 -6.92 6.88 15.87
CA LYS A 35 -7.72 5.70 16.22
C LYS A 35 -9.03 6.04 16.95
N GLN A 36 -9.18 7.22 17.55
CA GLN A 36 -10.47 7.64 18.13
C GLN A 36 -11.47 8.11 17.05
N HIS A 37 -11.01 8.31 15.80
CA HIS A 37 -11.80 8.81 14.69
C HIS A 37 -12.03 7.70 13.65
N SER A 38 -12.87 6.73 14.01
CA SER A 38 -13.24 5.64 13.12
C SER A 38 -14.29 6.04 12.08
N PHE A 39 -14.30 5.32 10.97
CA PHE A 39 -15.25 5.43 9.87
C PHE A 39 -16.02 4.11 9.69
N PRO A 40 -17.27 4.17 9.20
CA PRO A 40 -18.12 2.98 9.01
C PRO A 40 -17.69 2.14 7.81
N GLU A 41 -17.07 2.75 6.81
CA GLU A 41 -16.74 2.11 5.52
C GLU A 41 -15.29 2.35 5.13
N LEU A 42 -14.76 1.46 4.29
CA LEU A 42 -13.46 1.57 3.64
C LEU A 42 -13.63 2.39 2.35
N GLY A 43 -12.77 3.39 2.17
CA GLY A 43 -12.91 4.31 1.04
C GLY A 43 -11.90 5.44 1.09
N ARG A 44 -12.24 6.57 0.49
CA ARG A 44 -11.47 7.82 0.60
C ARG A 44 -12.36 8.93 1.12
N LEU A 45 -11.76 9.89 1.82
CA LEU A 45 -12.52 11.08 2.23
C LEU A 45 -12.89 11.89 1.00
N GLN A 46 -14.15 12.30 0.92
CA GLN A 46 -14.63 13.26 -0.06
C GLN A 46 -15.57 14.27 0.60
N LEU A 47 -15.93 15.31 -0.14
CA LEU A 47 -16.97 16.24 0.26
C LEU A 47 -18.27 15.83 -0.41
N SER A 48 -19.32 15.70 0.39
CA SER A 48 -20.68 15.54 -0.10
C SER A 48 -21.13 16.78 -0.89
N PRO A 49 -22.24 16.73 -1.63
CA PRO A 49 -22.80 17.92 -2.29
C PRO A 49 -23.13 19.07 -1.34
N SER A 50 -23.33 18.80 -0.04
CA SER A 50 -23.55 19.82 0.99
C SER A 50 -22.24 20.37 1.59
N GLY A 51 -21.09 19.86 1.16
CA GLY A 51 -19.77 20.22 1.69
C GLY A 51 -19.39 19.50 2.99
N ALA A 52 -20.15 18.51 3.42
CA ALA A 52 -19.83 17.71 4.60
C ALA A 52 -18.82 16.60 4.25
N PRO A 53 -17.83 16.30 5.11
CA PRO A 53 -16.94 15.16 4.89
C PRO A 53 -17.72 13.84 4.93
N GLU A 54 -17.48 12.97 3.96
CA GLU A 54 -18.03 11.61 3.89
C GLU A 54 -17.00 10.61 3.34
N VAL A 55 -17.31 9.32 3.47
CA VAL A 55 -16.50 8.25 2.87
C VAL A 55 -17.03 8.00 1.46
N GLY A 56 -16.20 8.27 0.46
CA GLY A 56 -16.44 8.03 -0.94
C GLY A 56 -15.76 6.77 -1.46
N PRO A 57 -15.75 6.59 -2.79
CA PRO A 57 -15.10 5.48 -3.47
C PRO A 57 -13.64 5.29 -3.03
N ALA A 58 -13.22 4.03 -2.86
CA ALA A 58 -11.86 3.68 -2.46
C ALA A 58 -10.85 3.90 -3.60
N PHE A 59 -11.29 3.70 -4.85
CA PHE A 59 -10.50 3.95 -6.05
C PHE A 59 -11.42 4.26 -7.23
N PHE A 60 -10.81 4.77 -8.30
CA PHE A 60 -11.47 5.10 -9.55
C PHE A 60 -10.75 4.38 -10.70
N ASP A 61 -11.52 4.03 -11.71
CA ASP A 61 -11.03 3.54 -13.00
C ASP A 61 -11.76 4.28 -14.12
N TYR A 62 -11.56 3.87 -15.37
CA TYR A 62 -12.21 4.45 -16.54
C TYR A 62 -12.82 3.37 -17.42
N ASP A 63 -14.00 3.62 -17.98
CA ASP A 63 -14.57 2.76 -19.02
C ASP A 63 -13.89 2.98 -20.39
N CYS A 64 -14.28 2.21 -21.40
CA CYS A 64 -13.74 2.33 -22.76
C CYS A 64 -14.04 3.69 -23.44
N ASN A 65 -14.94 4.50 -22.87
CA ASN A 65 -15.26 5.85 -23.33
C ASN A 65 -14.52 6.93 -22.52
N GLY A 66 -13.68 6.54 -21.54
CA GLY A 66 -12.98 7.45 -20.64
C GLY A 66 -13.86 8.01 -19.51
N ALA A 67 -15.05 7.47 -19.29
CA ALA A 67 -15.90 7.87 -18.17
C ALA A 67 -15.37 7.29 -16.85
N ILE A 68 -15.37 8.11 -15.79
CA ILE A 68 -14.90 7.70 -14.47
C ILE A 68 -15.84 6.62 -13.90
N LEU A 69 -15.25 5.50 -13.48
CA LEU A 69 -15.89 4.40 -12.79
C LEU A 69 -15.47 4.39 -11.31
N PRO A 70 -16.33 4.82 -10.38
CA PRO A 70 -16.05 4.76 -8.95
C PRO A 70 -16.25 3.35 -8.39
N PHE A 71 -15.35 2.91 -7.50
CA PHE A 71 -15.47 1.64 -6.79
C PHE A 71 -15.48 1.85 -5.27
N GLY A 72 -16.54 1.37 -4.62
CA GLY A 72 -16.80 1.57 -3.20
C GLY A 72 -17.67 2.80 -2.91
N PRO A 73 -17.78 3.23 -1.65
CA PRO A 73 -17.09 2.68 -0.48
C PRO A 73 -17.46 1.22 -0.17
N PHE A 74 -16.66 0.53 0.64
CA PHE A 74 -16.80 -0.89 0.95
C PHE A 74 -17.08 -1.12 2.44
N ASN A 75 -17.94 -2.09 2.75
CA ASN A 75 -18.26 -2.45 4.13
C ASN A 75 -17.26 -3.44 4.76
N ASN A 76 -16.39 -4.04 3.95
CA ASN A 76 -15.37 -4.98 4.42
C ASN A 76 -14.14 -4.98 3.50
N SER A 77 -12.99 -5.43 4.02
CA SER A 77 -11.73 -5.42 3.28
C SER A 77 -11.68 -6.46 2.16
N ASN A 78 -12.36 -7.61 2.30
CA ASN A 78 -12.37 -8.62 1.24
C ASN A 78 -13.05 -8.11 -0.03
N ASP A 79 -14.20 -7.42 0.08
CA ASP A 79 -14.88 -6.86 -1.08
C ASP A 79 -14.00 -5.82 -1.77
N TYR A 80 -13.29 -4.99 -0.99
CA TYR A 80 -12.32 -4.03 -1.52
C TYR A 80 -11.20 -4.70 -2.32
N TYR A 81 -10.47 -5.65 -1.70
CA TYR A 81 -9.34 -6.30 -2.37
C TYR A 81 -9.79 -7.15 -3.56
N THR A 82 -10.89 -7.89 -3.43
CA THR A 82 -11.46 -8.69 -4.52
C THR A 82 -11.76 -7.80 -5.72
N THR A 83 -12.54 -6.73 -5.49
CA THR A 83 -12.94 -5.80 -6.56
C THR A 83 -11.72 -5.13 -7.20
N LEU A 84 -10.75 -4.70 -6.39
CA LEU A 84 -9.52 -4.08 -6.90
C LEU A 84 -8.73 -5.05 -7.78
N ILE A 85 -8.47 -6.28 -7.30
CA ILE A 85 -7.66 -7.25 -8.03
C ILE A 85 -8.39 -7.72 -9.30
N GLU A 86 -9.69 -8.02 -9.22
CA GLU A 86 -10.49 -8.41 -10.39
C GLU A 86 -10.50 -7.31 -11.46
N ARG A 87 -10.61 -6.05 -11.05
CA ARG A 87 -10.53 -4.92 -11.98
C ARG A 87 -9.15 -4.85 -12.64
N ARG A 88 -8.07 -5.04 -11.89
CA ARG A 88 -6.71 -5.08 -12.45
C ARG A 88 -6.52 -6.28 -13.40
N ILE A 89 -7.07 -7.45 -13.09
CA ILE A 89 -7.08 -8.62 -14.00
C ILE A 89 -7.79 -8.28 -15.31
N GLN A 90 -8.94 -7.60 -15.25
CA GLN A 90 -9.65 -7.19 -16.46
C GLN A 90 -8.78 -6.28 -17.34
N ARG A 91 -8.07 -5.32 -16.74
CA ARG A 91 -7.14 -4.45 -17.46
C ARG A 91 -5.95 -5.19 -18.08
N ILE A 92 -5.48 -6.28 -17.47
CA ILE A 92 -4.48 -7.17 -18.12
C ILE A 92 -5.08 -7.81 -19.36
N LYS A 93 -6.30 -8.36 -19.25
CA LYS A 93 -7.01 -9.02 -20.37
C LYS A 93 -7.33 -8.06 -21.51
N ASP A 94 -7.63 -6.81 -21.18
CA ASP A 94 -7.86 -5.74 -22.16
C ASP A 94 -6.54 -5.21 -22.78
N GLY A 95 -5.38 -5.69 -22.30
CA GLY A 95 -4.05 -5.31 -22.79
C GLY A 95 -3.58 -3.92 -22.34
N GLU A 96 -4.23 -3.33 -21.34
CA GLU A 96 -3.94 -1.97 -20.88
C GLU A 96 -2.74 -1.88 -19.92
N ILE A 97 -2.49 -2.94 -19.16
CA ILE A 97 -1.39 -3.00 -18.18
C ILE A 97 -0.56 -4.28 -18.35
N ALA A 98 0.64 -4.29 -17.77
CA ALA A 98 1.55 -5.44 -17.76
C ALA A 98 1.93 -5.98 -19.14
N THR A 99 2.03 -5.11 -20.14
CA THR A 99 2.35 -5.48 -21.53
C THR A 99 3.67 -6.25 -21.69
N SER A 100 4.60 -6.14 -20.73
CA SER A 100 5.86 -6.88 -20.71
C SER A 100 5.74 -8.34 -20.24
N ALA A 101 4.80 -8.64 -19.34
CA ALA A 101 4.59 -9.99 -18.80
C ALA A 101 3.16 -10.16 -18.23
N PRO A 102 2.12 -10.16 -19.09
CA PRO A 102 0.73 -10.15 -18.65
C PRO A 102 0.34 -11.43 -17.90
N ALA A 103 0.78 -12.59 -18.38
CA ALA A 103 0.52 -13.87 -17.73
C ALA A 103 1.13 -13.95 -16.31
N ASP A 104 2.30 -13.35 -16.09
CA ASP A 104 2.97 -13.39 -14.79
C ASP A 104 2.25 -12.52 -13.76
N LEU A 105 1.83 -11.31 -14.13
CA LEU A 105 1.04 -10.46 -13.24
C LEU A 105 -0.35 -11.06 -12.98
N TYR A 106 -0.98 -11.66 -13.99
CA TYR A 106 -2.23 -12.39 -13.83
C TYR A 106 -2.12 -13.52 -12.79
N LEU A 107 -1.08 -14.36 -12.87
CA LEU A 107 -0.85 -15.42 -11.90
C LEU A 107 -0.62 -14.89 -10.49
N VAL A 108 0.11 -13.78 -10.35
CA VAL A 108 0.27 -13.08 -9.07
C VAL A 108 -1.10 -12.65 -8.53
N TYR A 109 -1.94 -12.01 -9.33
CA TYR A 109 -3.27 -11.55 -8.93
C TYR A 109 -4.22 -12.69 -8.56
N MET A 110 -4.23 -13.79 -9.32
CA MET A 110 -5.01 -14.98 -8.96
C MET A 110 -4.56 -15.56 -7.62
N THR A 111 -3.26 -15.57 -7.38
CA THR A 111 -2.69 -16.01 -6.10
C THR A 111 -3.10 -15.07 -4.96
N LEU A 112 -3.05 -13.74 -5.16
CA LEU A 112 -3.50 -12.77 -4.15
C LEU A 112 -4.99 -12.96 -3.82
N LEU A 113 -5.85 -13.21 -4.81
CA LEU A 113 -7.29 -13.49 -4.62
C LEU A 113 -7.52 -14.76 -3.79
N HIS A 114 -6.75 -15.82 -4.05
CA HIS A 114 -6.85 -17.06 -3.27
C HIS A 114 -6.35 -16.86 -1.82
N HIS A 115 -5.48 -15.88 -1.58
CA HIS A 115 -4.81 -15.65 -0.30
C HIS A 115 -5.01 -14.24 0.25
N LEU A 116 -6.25 -13.74 0.18
CA LEU A 116 -6.60 -12.46 0.76
C LEU A 116 -6.30 -12.42 2.27
N PRO A 117 -5.94 -11.24 2.82
CA PRO A 117 -5.83 -11.06 4.26
C PRO A 117 -7.14 -11.40 4.98
N SER A 118 -7.08 -11.51 6.31
CA SER A 118 -8.31 -11.66 7.10
C SER A 118 -9.29 -10.53 6.80
N ASN A 119 -10.55 -10.91 6.59
CA ASN A 119 -11.60 -9.95 6.30
C ASN A 119 -11.87 -9.06 7.52
N ASP A 120 -11.82 -7.75 7.33
CA ASP A 120 -12.10 -6.74 8.33
C ASP A 120 -13.41 -6.04 7.97
N SER A 121 -14.43 -6.13 8.84
CA SER A 121 -15.72 -5.46 8.67
C SER A 121 -15.82 -4.14 9.46
N GLY A 122 -14.67 -3.49 9.65
CA GLY A 122 -14.54 -2.25 10.40
C GLY A 122 -14.49 -2.42 11.94
N PRO A 123 -14.47 -1.30 12.70
CA PRO A 123 -14.36 0.07 12.20
C PRO A 123 -13.10 0.31 11.36
N PHE A 124 -13.17 1.26 10.43
CA PHE A 124 -12.05 1.65 9.56
C PHE A 124 -11.42 2.96 10.04
N PHE A 125 -10.19 3.23 9.59
CA PHE A 125 -9.37 4.33 10.09
C PHE A 125 -8.59 5.01 8.97
N LEU A 126 -8.34 6.31 9.14
CA LEU A 126 -7.56 7.10 8.19
C LEU A 126 -6.09 6.64 8.20
N ARG A 127 -5.53 6.44 7.01
CA ARG A 127 -4.14 6.06 6.76
C ARG A 127 -3.47 7.11 5.86
N HIS A 128 -2.31 7.58 6.30
CA HIS A 128 -1.39 8.31 5.45
C HIS A 128 -0.57 7.31 4.61
N ILE A 129 -0.93 7.12 3.34
CA ILE A 129 -0.25 6.13 2.48
C ILE A 129 1.22 6.52 2.29
N ASP A 130 1.49 7.78 1.97
CA ASP A 130 2.84 8.26 1.67
C ASP A 130 3.61 8.70 2.92
N SER A 131 3.84 7.78 3.85
CA SER A 131 4.45 8.10 5.16
C SER A 131 5.99 8.18 5.13
N ARG A 132 6.56 8.78 4.07
CA ARG A 132 8.00 9.06 3.92
C ARG A 132 8.44 10.27 4.76
N ASP A 133 9.73 10.38 4.99
CA ASP A 133 10.37 11.42 5.79
C ASP A 133 10.03 12.85 5.33
N SER A 134 9.91 13.06 4.02
CA SER A 134 9.51 14.33 3.40
C SER A 134 8.17 14.89 3.92
N ASN A 135 7.29 14.01 4.41
CA ASN A 135 5.91 14.34 4.77
C ASN A 135 5.71 14.56 6.28
N PHE A 136 6.77 14.42 7.08
CA PHE A 136 6.75 14.70 8.52
C PHE A 136 7.61 15.93 8.84
N LEU A 137 6.98 16.98 9.32
CA LEU A 137 7.63 18.23 9.68
C LEU A 137 8.00 18.24 11.16
N VAL A 138 9.22 18.65 11.46
CA VAL A 138 9.72 18.79 12.83
C VAL A 138 10.33 20.17 13.08
N ASP A 139 10.30 20.61 14.35
CA ASP A 139 11.07 21.77 14.83
C ASP A 139 12.49 21.37 15.28
N ASP A 140 13.28 22.35 15.73
CA ASP A 140 14.67 22.17 16.15
C ASP A 140 14.81 21.19 17.34
N GLU A 141 13.75 21.04 18.15
CA GLU A 141 13.67 20.09 19.25
C GLU A 141 13.11 18.71 18.83
N TYR A 142 12.87 18.46 17.54
CA TYR A 142 12.27 17.22 17.02
C TYR A 142 10.83 16.98 17.51
N ASN A 143 10.07 18.02 17.79
CA ASN A 143 8.61 17.90 17.95
C ASN A 143 7.97 17.76 16.56
N ILE A 144 7.02 16.83 16.40
CA ILE A 144 6.25 16.73 15.15
C ILE A 144 5.29 17.93 15.10
N THR A 145 5.54 18.85 14.18
CA THR A 145 4.71 20.05 14.00
C THR A 145 3.68 19.90 12.91
N GLY A 146 3.82 18.91 12.04
CA GLY A 146 2.86 18.63 10.97
C GLY A 146 3.11 17.32 10.26
N ILE A 147 2.02 16.74 9.75
CA ILE A 147 2.05 15.67 8.75
C ILE A 147 1.29 16.23 7.55
N ILE A 148 1.96 16.31 6.40
CA ILE A 148 1.44 16.94 5.18
C ILE A 148 1.29 15.89 4.08
N ASP A 149 0.71 16.29 2.94
CA ASP A 149 0.57 15.43 1.75
C ASP A 149 -0.43 14.26 1.91
N TRP A 150 -1.62 14.60 2.41
CA TRP A 150 -2.73 13.66 2.63
C TRP A 150 -3.56 13.36 1.37
N GLU A 151 -3.13 13.77 0.17
CA GLU A 151 -3.95 13.66 -1.05
C GLU A 151 -4.24 12.19 -1.45
N LEU A 152 -3.36 11.26 -1.07
CA LEU A 152 -3.55 9.82 -1.27
C LEU A 152 -4.13 9.12 -0.05
N ALA A 153 -4.59 9.86 0.97
CA ALA A 153 -5.11 9.25 2.19
C ALA A 153 -6.29 8.31 1.90
N THR A 154 -6.31 7.19 2.62
CA THR A 154 -7.36 6.18 2.50
C THR A 154 -7.93 5.85 3.88
N ILE A 155 -9.16 5.39 3.91
CA ILE A 155 -9.81 4.82 5.08
C ILE A 155 -9.76 3.30 4.91
N THR A 156 -9.06 2.61 5.82
CA THR A 156 -8.75 1.18 5.70
C THR A 156 -8.82 0.48 7.05
N SER A 157 -8.56 -0.83 7.08
CA SER A 157 -8.65 -1.61 8.31
C SER A 157 -7.61 -1.17 9.33
N LYS A 158 -7.87 -1.44 10.62
CA LYS A 158 -7.01 -1.01 11.74
C LYS A 158 -5.55 -1.42 11.59
N VAL A 159 -5.32 -2.67 11.18
CA VAL A 159 -3.99 -3.24 10.96
C VAL A 159 -3.29 -2.62 9.76
N SER A 160 -4.07 -2.13 8.79
CA SER A 160 -3.55 -1.39 7.64
C SER A 160 -3.31 0.09 7.94
N ALA A 161 -4.11 0.73 8.78
CA ALA A 161 -4.00 2.15 9.08
C ALA A 161 -2.84 2.49 10.03
N PHE A 162 -2.57 1.65 11.03
CA PHE A 162 -1.60 1.95 12.12
C PHE A 162 -0.30 1.16 12.02
N GLN A 163 0.12 0.84 10.81
CA GLN A 163 1.44 0.25 10.57
C GLN A 163 2.54 1.30 10.80
N SER A 164 3.71 0.84 11.25
CA SER A 164 4.96 1.62 11.16
C SER A 164 5.07 2.34 9.80
N PRO A 165 5.35 3.65 9.77
CA PRO A 165 5.41 4.46 8.56
C PRO A 165 6.60 4.09 7.67
N LEU A 166 6.58 4.52 6.40
CA LEU A 166 7.64 4.25 5.43
C LEU A 166 9.00 4.76 5.90
N LEU A 167 9.07 5.93 6.53
CA LEU A 167 10.32 6.52 7.02
C LEU A 167 11.05 5.71 8.10
N MET A 168 10.37 4.76 8.75
CA MET A 168 10.99 3.89 9.77
C MET A 168 11.74 2.71 9.15
N TYR A 169 11.63 2.54 7.85
CA TYR A 169 12.37 1.56 7.10
C TYR A 169 13.59 2.25 6.48
N ASP A 170 14.75 1.60 6.61
CA ASP A 170 15.99 2.02 5.95
C ASP A 170 15.83 1.77 4.44
N LEU A 171 15.12 2.70 3.80
CA LEU A 171 14.68 2.62 2.41
C LEU A 171 15.71 3.22 1.44
N GLY A 172 16.76 3.85 1.96
CA GLY A 172 17.58 4.80 1.20
C GLY A 172 16.74 5.93 0.56
N ARG A 173 17.41 6.95 0.03
CA ARG A 173 16.72 8.01 -0.75
C ARG A 173 16.21 7.53 -2.12
N ALA A 174 16.66 6.36 -2.55
CA ALA A 174 16.22 5.69 -3.76
C ALA A 174 16.08 4.22 -3.37
N VAL A 175 14.83 3.79 -3.20
CA VAL A 175 14.56 2.42 -2.78
C VAL A 175 15.15 1.47 -3.81
N SER A 176 16.19 0.74 -3.42
CA SER A 176 16.71 -0.33 -4.26
C SER A 176 15.73 -1.51 -4.18
N ASP A 177 15.62 -2.27 -5.28
CA ASP A 177 14.66 -3.37 -5.42
C ASP A 177 14.83 -4.50 -4.35
N ASN A 178 15.97 -4.52 -3.65
CA ASN A 178 16.26 -5.43 -2.54
C ASN A 178 15.73 -4.92 -1.18
N GLU A 179 15.57 -3.61 -0.99
CA GLU A 179 15.05 -3.03 0.26
C GLU A 179 13.52 -3.15 0.34
N LEU A 180 12.81 -3.09 -0.80
CA LEU A 180 11.36 -3.32 -0.86
C LEU A 180 10.97 -4.72 -0.42
N SER A 181 11.69 -5.77 -0.85
CA SER A 181 11.36 -7.14 -0.46
C SER A 181 11.60 -7.41 1.02
N MET A 182 12.61 -6.77 1.64
CA MET A 182 12.82 -6.83 3.09
C MET A 182 11.65 -6.19 3.86
N ILE A 183 11.13 -5.07 3.39
CA ILE A 183 10.01 -4.37 4.04
C ILE A 183 8.72 -5.13 3.86
N VAL A 184 8.47 -5.62 2.64
CA VAL A 184 7.37 -6.53 2.35
C VAL A 184 7.49 -7.72 3.30
N ALA A 185 8.66 -8.34 3.49
CA ALA A 185 8.90 -9.47 4.38
C ALA A 185 8.60 -9.25 5.88
N GLN A 186 8.31 -8.04 6.34
CA GLN A 186 8.05 -7.75 7.76
C GLN A 186 6.56 -7.63 8.14
N LYS A 187 5.61 -7.42 7.21
CA LYS A 187 4.19 -7.17 7.58
C LYS A 187 3.18 -7.67 6.56
N MET A 188 2.19 -8.48 6.93
CA MET A 188 1.24 -9.12 5.99
C MET A 188 0.31 -8.15 5.23
N HIS A 189 -0.23 -7.11 5.87
CA HIS A 189 -1.19 -6.20 5.23
C HIS A 189 -0.56 -5.17 4.29
N PHE A 190 0.67 -4.73 4.58
CA PHE A 190 1.42 -3.83 3.70
C PHE A 190 1.80 -4.48 2.36
N ARG A 191 1.78 -5.81 2.30
CA ARG A 191 2.28 -6.56 1.14
C ARG A 191 1.29 -6.66 -0.01
N VAL A 192 0.00 -6.81 0.29
CA VAL A 192 -1.00 -7.02 -0.76
C VAL A 192 -1.11 -5.76 -1.60
N ASP A 193 -1.20 -4.59 -0.97
CA ASP A 193 -1.17 -3.29 -1.65
C ASP A 193 0.05 -3.16 -2.57
N ILE A 194 1.26 -3.46 -2.08
CA ILE A 194 2.49 -3.35 -2.89
C ILE A 194 2.54 -4.37 -4.01
N CYS A 195 2.11 -5.62 -3.76
CA CYS A 195 2.06 -6.63 -4.82
C CYS A 195 1.05 -6.23 -5.91
N ILE A 196 -0.05 -5.58 -5.54
CA ILE A 196 -1.04 -5.06 -6.50
C ILE A 196 -0.43 -3.98 -7.38
N GLU A 197 0.37 -3.08 -6.82
CA GLU A 197 1.00 -1.95 -7.53
C GLU A 197 2.34 -2.31 -8.20
N ALA A 198 2.86 -3.53 -8.03
CA ALA A 198 4.14 -3.95 -8.61
C ALA A 198 4.04 -4.12 -10.14
N ASP A 199 4.92 -3.45 -10.88
CA ASP A 199 4.97 -3.49 -12.35
C ASP A 199 5.99 -4.53 -12.84
N PRO A 200 5.57 -5.51 -13.67
CA PRO A 200 6.49 -6.51 -14.24
C PRO A 200 7.52 -5.94 -15.23
N HIS A 201 7.43 -4.67 -15.66
CA HIS A 201 8.47 -4.03 -16.47
C HIS A 201 9.83 -4.04 -15.76
N ASN A 202 9.87 -3.75 -14.46
CA ASN A 202 11.04 -4.04 -13.64
C ASN A 202 10.92 -5.47 -13.09
N ARG A 203 11.43 -6.42 -13.87
CA ARG A 203 11.32 -7.85 -13.56
C ARG A 203 11.94 -8.22 -12.21
N GLU A 204 13.11 -7.67 -11.90
CA GLU A 204 13.83 -7.98 -10.65
C GLU A 204 13.01 -7.53 -9.44
N ASN A 205 12.55 -6.26 -9.44
CA ASN A 205 11.67 -5.74 -8.40
C ASN A 205 10.37 -6.52 -8.26
N PHE A 206 9.70 -6.79 -9.38
CA PHE A 206 8.41 -7.48 -9.39
C PHE A 206 8.53 -8.89 -8.77
N VAL A 207 9.57 -9.65 -9.14
CA VAL A 207 9.84 -10.96 -8.54
C VAL A 207 10.20 -10.81 -7.06
N SER A 208 11.04 -9.84 -6.72
CA SER A 208 11.51 -9.57 -5.35
C SER A 208 10.34 -9.25 -4.41
N VAL A 209 9.43 -8.36 -4.81
CA VAL A 209 8.21 -8.00 -4.07
C VAL A 209 7.32 -9.21 -3.84
N PHE A 210 6.98 -9.94 -4.89
CA PHE A 210 6.11 -11.10 -4.76
C PHE A 210 6.74 -12.22 -3.92
N THR A 211 8.04 -12.45 -4.10
CA THR A 211 8.83 -13.39 -3.28
C THR A 211 8.74 -13.01 -1.80
N GLY A 212 8.96 -11.73 -1.49
CA GLY A 212 8.82 -11.21 -0.14
C GLY A 212 7.43 -11.48 0.42
N TRP A 213 6.38 -11.21 -0.36
CA TRP A 213 4.99 -11.49 0.04
C TRP A 213 4.76 -12.96 0.34
N TRP A 214 5.02 -13.81 -0.63
CA TRP A 214 4.81 -15.25 -0.53
C TRP A 214 5.53 -15.82 0.70
N LYS A 215 6.80 -15.48 0.90
CA LYS A 215 7.59 -16.00 2.03
C LYS A 215 6.93 -15.79 3.38
N ALA A 216 6.35 -14.63 3.69
CA ALA A 216 5.66 -14.50 4.98
C ALA A 216 4.14 -14.65 4.96
N ALA A 217 3.50 -14.78 3.80
CA ALA A 217 2.16 -15.36 3.77
C ALA A 217 2.18 -16.85 4.20
N TYR A 218 3.23 -17.58 3.82
CA TYR A 218 3.36 -19.03 4.09
C TYR A 218 4.42 -19.41 5.13
N GLY A 219 5.15 -18.44 5.69
CA GLY A 219 6.21 -18.70 6.68
C GLY A 219 7.39 -19.51 6.12
N MET A 220 7.75 -19.28 4.86
CA MET A 220 8.84 -19.97 4.17
C MET A 220 10.09 -19.10 4.04
N GLU A 221 11.28 -19.72 4.18
CA GLU A 221 12.55 -19.01 4.02
C GLU A 221 13.01 -18.93 2.56
N ILE A 222 12.63 -19.93 1.75
CA ILE A 222 13.01 -20.06 0.35
C ILE A 222 11.79 -19.90 -0.55
N PHE A 223 12.02 -19.36 -1.74
CA PHE A 223 11.00 -19.24 -2.77
C PHE A 223 11.71 -19.31 -4.12
N ASP A 224 11.22 -20.16 -5.01
CA ASP A 224 11.70 -20.28 -6.38
C ASP A 224 10.57 -19.84 -7.31
N TRP A 225 10.80 -18.72 -7.99
CA TRP A 225 9.84 -18.14 -8.90
C TRP A 225 9.44 -19.10 -10.03
N SER A 226 10.39 -19.87 -10.58
CA SER A 226 10.14 -20.74 -11.72
C SER A 226 9.27 -21.93 -11.33
N VAL A 227 9.52 -22.49 -10.14
CA VAL A 227 8.70 -23.56 -9.56
C VAL A 227 7.30 -23.05 -9.27
N TRP A 228 7.18 -21.95 -8.51
CA TRP A 228 5.90 -21.34 -8.18
C TRP A 228 5.09 -21.01 -9.45
N ARG A 229 5.71 -20.37 -10.43
CA ARG A 229 5.03 -19.97 -11.68
C ARG A 229 4.46 -21.17 -12.42
N LYS A 230 5.20 -22.28 -12.46
CA LYS A 230 4.74 -23.52 -13.09
C LYS A 230 3.53 -24.10 -12.36
N GLU A 231 3.55 -24.10 -11.03
CA GLU A 231 2.45 -24.58 -10.19
C GLU A 231 1.21 -23.67 -10.33
N ALA A 232 1.40 -22.35 -10.24
CA ALA A 232 0.33 -21.38 -10.44
C ALA A 232 -0.30 -21.48 -11.84
N MET A 233 0.50 -21.72 -12.89
CA MET A 233 0.00 -21.97 -14.24
C MET A 233 -0.86 -23.23 -14.34
N ILE A 234 -0.52 -24.29 -13.59
CA ILE A 234 -1.33 -25.52 -13.53
C ILE A 234 -2.64 -25.27 -12.79
N GLU A 235 -2.59 -24.50 -11.70
CA GLU A 235 -3.75 -24.23 -10.84
C GLU A 235 -4.76 -23.26 -11.48
N TYR A 236 -4.27 -22.13 -11.97
CA TYR A 236 -5.11 -21.02 -12.45
C TYR A 236 -5.23 -20.96 -13.97
N GLY A 237 -4.36 -21.66 -14.70
CA GLY A 237 -4.19 -21.46 -16.14
C GLY A 237 -3.54 -20.11 -16.47
N ASP A 238 -3.56 -19.75 -17.74
CA ASP A 238 -2.99 -18.49 -18.24
C ASP A 238 -4.01 -17.36 -18.35
N GLY A 239 -5.28 -17.63 -18.00
CA GLY A 239 -6.37 -16.67 -18.13
C GLY A 239 -6.72 -16.31 -19.58
N GLY A 240 -6.28 -17.09 -20.57
CA GLY A 240 -6.41 -16.81 -22.00
C GLY A 240 -5.38 -15.82 -22.54
N LEU A 241 -4.28 -15.57 -21.82
CA LEU A 241 -3.29 -14.54 -22.15
C LEU A 241 -2.13 -15.03 -23.03
N LEU A 242 -1.92 -16.35 -23.19
CA LEU A 242 -0.84 -16.89 -24.03
C LEU A 242 -1.31 -17.25 -25.46
N GLU A 243 -2.59 -17.06 -25.77
CA GLU A 243 -3.16 -17.30 -27.10
C GLU A 243 -3.22 -16.03 -27.99
N ILE A 244 -2.54 -14.94 -27.60
CA ILE A 244 -2.52 -13.64 -28.31
C ILE A 244 -1.16 -13.34 -28.92
#